data_AF-A0A7H1N177-F1
#
_entry.id   AF-A0A7H1N177-F1
#
_cell.length_a   1.000
_cell.length_b   1.000
_cell.length_c   1.000
_cell.angle_alpha   90.00
_cell.angle_beta   90.00
_cell.angle_gamma   90.00
#
_symmetry.space_group_name_H-M   'P 1'
#
loop_
_entity.id
_entity.type
_entity.pdbx_description
1 polymer ?
#
loop_
_entity_poly.entity_id
_entity_poly.type
_entity_poly.pdbx_seq_one_letter_code
_entity_poly.pdbx_strand_id
1 'polypeptide(L)'
;MRIELLSRLMADGIEVLDANNQVEAFYFNKITERAQFHRFRQIVLHLGALQDAGRLHVSVLTYEQVILDRVRSQPSTDDITKALENNLSWRQNADGTFTLTRRVRGRVVITDRDIRRTNAERQELNEVASVYPENFVFVDVRDGQIPGRSGELGAPFQIRGAFKLRSLFAILDFVGKSIEKFPEEGVTPDPRSGPIDERRNPVNTLDIRVTDDRPTDSDRAIEYLGRFYSVGTSRWDKLAFTILYELFQATVTEVNQIGIPITIAK
;
A
#
# COMPACT_ATOMS: atom_id res chain seq x y z
N MET A 1 -7.87 7.19 6.36
CA MET A 1 -6.62 7.05 5.58
C MET A 1 -6.96 7.39 4.14
N ARG A 2 -6.08 8.08 3.40
CA ARG A 2 -6.30 8.42 1.97
C ARG A 2 -5.41 7.54 1.11
N ILE A 3 -5.98 6.47 0.55
CA ILE A 3 -5.20 5.48 -0.21
C ILE A 3 -4.55 6.11 -1.44
N GLU A 4 -5.19 7.10 -2.06
CA GLU A 4 -4.68 7.79 -3.23
C GLU A 4 -3.38 8.55 -2.94
N LEU A 5 -3.31 9.30 -1.84
CA LEU A 5 -2.11 10.06 -1.47
C LEU A 5 -1.02 9.16 -0.89
N LEU A 6 -1.41 8.16 -0.10
CA LEU A 6 -0.49 7.18 0.45
C LEU A 6 0.21 6.38 -0.66
N SER A 7 -0.55 5.95 -1.68
CA SER A 7 0.01 5.22 -2.82
C SER A 7 0.95 6.09 -3.64
N ARG A 8 0.63 7.37 -3.86
CA ARG A 8 1.56 8.31 -4.53
C ARG A 8 2.86 8.49 -3.77
N LEU A 9 2.80 8.56 -2.44
CA LEU A 9 3.99 8.75 -1.62
C LEU A 9 4.85 7.49 -1.63
N MET A 10 4.23 6.34 -1.37
CA MET A 10 4.94 5.09 -1.13
C MET A 10 5.28 4.30 -2.39
N ALA A 11 4.55 4.42 -3.50
CA ALA A 11 4.75 3.56 -4.66
C ALA A 11 5.59 4.23 -5.76
N ASP A 12 6.65 3.55 -6.21
CA ASP A 12 7.46 3.95 -7.37
C ASP A 12 6.68 3.86 -8.68
N GLY A 13 5.66 3.00 -8.68
CA GLY A 13 4.73 2.79 -9.78
C GLY A 13 3.83 1.60 -9.50
N ILE A 14 3.03 1.23 -10.49
CA ILE A 14 2.17 0.05 -10.45
C ILE A 14 2.44 -0.82 -11.67
N GLU A 15 2.64 -2.11 -11.44
CA GLU A 15 2.56 -3.13 -12.47
C GLU A 15 1.10 -3.51 -12.69
N VAL A 16 0.66 -3.58 -13.94
CA VAL A 16 -0.69 -4.01 -14.33
C VAL A 16 -0.58 -5.30 -15.12
N LEU A 17 -1.45 -6.23 -14.78
CA LEU A 17 -1.57 -7.54 -15.39
C LEU A 17 -2.73 -7.57 -16.38
N ASP A 18 -2.54 -8.35 -17.45
CA ASP A 18 -3.58 -8.67 -18.40
C ASP A 18 -4.56 -9.74 -17.84
N ALA A 19 -5.53 -10.15 -18.67
CA ALA A 19 -6.50 -11.18 -18.32
C ALA A 19 -5.87 -12.57 -18.07
N ASN A 20 -4.67 -12.82 -18.59
CA ASN A 20 -3.91 -14.07 -18.45
C ASN A 20 -2.89 -14.04 -17.31
N ASN A 21 -2.93 -13.00 -16.44
CA ASN A 21 -1.97 -12.75 -15.37
C ASN A 21 -0.53 -12.51 -15.85
N GLN A 22 -0.36 -12.08 -17.10
CA GLN A 22 0.93 -11.65 -17.62
C GLN A 22 1.09 -10.15 -17.43
N VAL A 23 2.32 -9.68 -17.28
CA VAL A 23 2.61 -8.25 -17.15
C VAL A 23 2.25 -7.54 -18.46
N GLU A 24 1.25 -6.67 -18.40
CA GLU A 24 0.83 -5.83 -19.53
C GLU A 24 1.67 -4.56 -19.59
N ALA A 25 1.82 -3.89 -18.45
CA ALA A 25 2.52 -2.61 -18.37
C ALA A 25 3.03 -2.32 -16.94
N PHE A 26 4.03 -1.47 -16.85
CA PHE A 26 4.41 -0.79 -15.61
C PHE A 26 4.18 0.70 -15.80
N TYR A 27 3.44 1.33 -14.90
CA TYR A 27 3.20 2.77 -14.91
C TYR A 27 3.98 3.46 -13.80
N PHE A 28 5.06 4.16 -14.17
CA PHE A 28 5.88 4.91 -13.21
C PHE A 28 5.13 6.08 -12.58
N ASN A 29 5.32 6.24 -11.28
CA ASN A 29 4.95 7.44 -10.55
C ASN A 29 6.08 8.47 -10.60
N LYS A 30 6.44 8.90 -11.82
CA LYS A 30 7.55 9.85 -12.09
C LYS A 30 7.13 10.79 -13.21
N ILE A 31 7.13 12.10 -12.93
CA ILE A 31 6.68 13.11 -13.91
C ILE A 31 7.53 13.16 -15.19
N THR A 32 8.78 12.71 -15.13
CA THR A 32 9.65 12.54 -16.31
C THR A 32 9.08 11.53 -17.32
N GLU A 33 8.22 10.62 -16.86
CA GLU A 33 7.47 9.65 -17.67
C GLU A 33 5.99 10.04 -17.71
N ARG A 34 5.71 11.25 -18.23
CA ARG A 34 4.41 11.94 -18.07
C ARG A 34 3.17 11.07 -18.33
N ALA A 35 3.12 10.34 -19.45
CA ALA A 35 1.98 9.49 -19.76
C ALA A 35 1.76 8.37 -18.73
N GLN A 36 2.84 7.78 -18.24
CA GLN A 36 2.80 6.74 -17.21
C GLN A 36 2.41 7.32 -15.85
N PHE A 37 2.94 8.50 -15.51
CA PHE A 37 2.56 9.23 -14.31
C PHE A 37 1.06 9.53 -14.30
N HIS A 38 0.50 10.03 -15.40
CA HIS A 38 -0.95 10.25 -15.53
C HIS A 38 -1.72 8.97 -15.31
N ARG A 39 -1.30 7.87 -15.95
CA ARG A 39 -1.98 6.59 -15.81
C ARG A 39 -1.93 6.05 -14.38
N PHE A 40 -0.77 6.11 -13.74
CA PHE A 40 -0.61 5.78 -12.32
C PHE A 40 -1.52 6.63 -11.43
N ARG A 41 -1.56 7.95 -11.66
CA ARG A 41 -2.38 8.90 -10.89
C ARG A 41 -3.88 8.62 -11.06
N GLN A 42 -4.33 8.30 -12.27
CA GLN A 42 -5.70 7.88 -12.54
C GLN A 42 -6.09 6.60 -11.79
N ILE A 43 -5.19 5.61 -11.77
CA ILE A 43 -5.40 4.34 -11.05
C ILE A 43 -5.56 4.60 -9.54
N VAL A 44 -4.62 5.32 -8.91
CA VAL A 44 -4.70 5.57 -7.46
C VAL A 44 -5.89 6.45 -7.07
N LEU A 45 -6.31 7.36 -7.95
CA LEU A 45 -7.54 8.15 -7.77
C LEU A 45 -8.78 7.26 -7.83
N HIS A 46 -8.81 6.28 -8.73
CA HIS A 46 -9.89 5.29 -8.79
C HIS A 46 -9.97 4.45 -7.51
N LEU A 47 -8.82 4.00 -6.99
CA LEU A 47 -8.77 3.32 -5.69
C LEU A 47 -9.28 4.22 -4.57
N GLY A 48 -8.94 5.51 -4.58
CA GLY A 48 -9.49 6.51 -3.66
C GLY A 48 -11.01 6.59 -3.73
N ALA A 49 -11.58 6.62 -4.93
CA ALA A 49 -13.03 6.62 -5.14
C ALA A 49 -13.70 5.33 -4.64
N LEU A 50 -13.10 4.16 -4.88
CA LEU A 50 -13.60 2.88 -4.33
C LEU A 50 -13.55 2.86 -2.80
N GLN A 51 -12.51 3.41 -2.19
CA GLN A 51 -12.40 3.54 -0.74
C GLN A 51 -13.53 4.43 -0.18
N ASP A 52 -13.87 5.50 -0.86
CA ASP A 52 -14.94 6.42 -0.44
C ASP A 52 -16.33 5.81 -0.56
N ALA A 53 -16.52 4.99 -1.59
CA ALA A 53 -17.72 4.19 -1.76
C ALA A 53 -17.81 3.02 -0.76
N GLY A 54 -16.82 2.83 0.13
CA GLY A 54 -16.76 1.72 1.07
C GLY A 54 -16.56 0.36 0.42
N ARG A 55 -16.13 0.33 -0.86
CA ARG A 55 -15.93 -0.88 -1.65
C ARG A 55 -14.50 -1.37 -1.65
N LEU A 56 -13.52 -0.53 -1.28
CA LEU A 56 -12.12 -0.92 -1.22
C LEU A 56 -11.72 -1.40 0.17
N HIS A 57 -11.09 -2.57 0.22
CA HIS A 57 -10.54 -3.17 1.43
C HIS A 57 -9.03 -3.29 1.33
N VAL A 58 -8.34 -2.93 2.40
CA VAL A 58 -6.90 -3.16 2.57
C VAL A 58 -6.72 -4.04 3.80
N SER A 59 -6.16 -5.23 3.62
CA SER A 59 -6.03 -6.18 4.72
C SER A 59 -4.85 -7.13 4.54
N VAL A 60 -4.32 -7.60 5.67
CA VAL A 60 -3.39 -8.73 5.71
C VAL A 60 -4.21 -10.01 5.56
N LEU A 61 -3.89 -10.84 4.56
CA LEU A 61 -4.57 -12.12 4.39
C LEU A 61 -4.26 -13.03 5.57
N THR A 62 -5.31 -13.56 6.20
CA THR A 62 -5.18 -14.54 7.28
C THR A 62 -6.05 -15.74 6.95
N TYR A 63 -5.43 -16.92 6.92
CA TYR A 63 -6.07 -18.18 6.56
C TYR A 63 -5.47 -19.35 7.35
N GLU A 64 -6.19 -20.45 7.40
CA GLU A 64 -5.76 -21.73 7.93
C GLU A 64 -5.17 -22.58 6.80
N GLN A 65 -3.88 -22.90 6.89
CA GLN A 65 -3.25 -23.84 5.97
C GLN A 65 -3.41 -25.26 6.53
N VAL A 66 -3.91 -26.18 5.73
CA VAL A 66 -4.03 -27.59 6.09
C VAL A 66 -2.64 -28.25 5.99
N ILE A 67 -2.20 -28.88 7.08
CA ILE A 67 -0.92 -29.60 7.16
C ILE A 67 -1.16 -31.10 7.00
N LEU A 68 -2.14 -31.62 7.73
CA LEU A 68 -2.62 -33.00 7.63
C LEU A 68 -4.14 -32.97 7.58
N ASP A 69 -4.73 -33.77 6.71
CA ASP A 69 -6.18 -33.84 6.56
C ASP A 69 -6.71 -35.25 6.82
N ARG A 70 -7.93 -35.31 7.36
CA ARG A 70 -8.70 -36.55 7.57
C ARG A 70 -7.95 -37.66 8.31
N VAL A 71 -7.17 -37.30 9.32
CA VAL A 71 -6.50 -38.26 10.23
C VAL A 71 -7.58 -39.02 10.99
N ARG A 72 -7.57 -40.35 10.91
CA ARG A 72 -8.63 -41.19 11.51
C ARG A 72 -8.45 -41.42 13.01
N SER A 73 -7.22 -41.36 13.50
CA SER A 73 -6.91 -41.50 14.91
C SER A 73 -7.11 -40.17 15.64
N GLN A 74 -7.76 -40.21 16.80
CA GLN A 74 -7.87 -39.05 17.67
C GLN A 74 -6.47 -38.61 18.15
N PRO A 75 -6.11 -37.32 18.01
CA PRO A 75 -4.86 -36.80 18.53
C PRO A 75 -4.75 -37.02 20.03
N SER A 76 -3.61 -37.52 20.47
CA SER A 76 -3.31 -37.65 21.90
C SER A 76 -3.08 -36.27 22.53
N THR A 77 -3.06 -36.20 23.86
CA THR A 77 -2.68 -34.96 24.57
C THR A 77 -1.29 -34.48 24.19
N ASP A 78 -0.35 -35.41 23.96
CA ASP A 78 1.01 -35.08 23.50
C ASP A 78 1.00 -34.46 22.10
N ASP A 79 0.17 -34.99 21.18
CA ASP A 79 0.01 -34.43 19.83
C ASP A 79 -0.61 -33.03 19.86
N ILE A 80 -1.54 -32.77 20.78
CA ILE A 80 -2.16 -31.46 20.96
C ILE A 80 -1.16 -30.45 21.52
N THR A 81 -0.38 -30.83 22.53
CA THR A 81 0.66 -29.96 23.12
C THR A 81 1.73 -29.63 22.07
N LYS A 82 2.24 -30.62 21.34
CA LYS A 82 3.20 -30.41 20.25
C LYS A 82 2.64 -29.53 19.14
N ALA A 83 1.37 -29.70 18.79
CA ALA A 83 0.71 -28.83 17.82
C ALA A 83 0.73 -27.37 18.30
N LEU A 84 0.33 -27.12 19.56
CA LEU A 84 0.29 -25.77 20.13
C LEU A 84 1.67 -25.11 20.18
N GLU A 85 2.71 -25.86 20.60
CA GLU A 85 4.10 -25.39 20.61
C GLU A 85 4.61 -24.95 19.22
N ASN A 86 4.06 -25.54 18.16
CA ASN A 86 4.41 -25.25 16.77
C ASN A 86 3.42 -24.31 16.07
N ASN A 87 2.55 -23.61 16.82
CA ASN A 87 1.49 -22.75 16.28
C ASN A 87 0.52 -23.47 15.32
N LEU A 88 0.26 -24.75 15.59
CA LEU A 88 -0.70 -25.61 14.89
C LEU A 88 -1.93 -25.84 15.76
N SER A 89 -3.04 -26.21 15.12
CA SER A 89 -4.29 -26.53 15.80
C SER A 89 -4.96 -27.75 15.17
N TRP A 90 -5.42 -28.67 16.00
CA TRP A 90 -6.28 -29.76 15.57
C TRP A 90 -7.75 -29.32 15.56
N ARG A 91 -8.50 -29.71 14.53
CA ARG A 91 -9.96 -29.58 14.44
C ARG A 91 -10.56 -30.94 14.10
N GLN A 92 -11.67 -31.29 14.75
CA GLN A 92 -12.45 -32.47 14.38
C GLN A 92 -13.42 -32.12 13.25
N ASN A 93 -13.48 -32.97 12.23
CA ASN A 93 -14.37 -32.87 11.09
C ASN A 93 -15.74 -33.51 11.41
N ALA A 94 -16.76 -33.16 10.64
CA ALA A 94 -18.11 -33.69 10.80
C ALA A 94 -18.21 -35.23 10.64
N ASP A 95 -17.25 -35.84 9.94
CA ASP A 95 -17.16 -37.29 9.73
C ASP A 95 -16.34 -38.03 10.79
N GLY A 96 -15.94 -37.33 11.86
CA GLY A 96 -15.16 -37.89 12.96
C GLY A 96 -13.65 -37.96 12.73
N THR A 97 -13.16 -37.60 11.55
CA THR A 97 -11.71 -37.47 11.30
C THR A 97 -11.16 -36.15 11.86
N PHE A 98 -9.83 -36.02 11.91
CA PHE A 98 -9.14 -34.86 12.47
C PHE A 98 -8.24 -34.20 11.43
N THR A 99 -8.23 -32.87 11.41
CA THR A 99 -7.40 -32.06 10.51
C THR A 99 -6.48 -31.18 11.34
N LEU A 100 -5.20 -31.18 10.99
CA LEU A 100 -4.17 -30.33 11.59
C LEU A 100 -3.98 -29.11 10.69
N THR A 101 -4.18 -27.92 11.25
CA THR A 101 -4.04 -26.65 10.54
C THR A 101 -3.00 -25.75 11.17
N ARG A 102 -2.52 -24.79 10.38
CA ARG A 102 -1.66 -23.70 10.82
C ARG A 102 -2.31 -22.37 10.45
N ARG A 103 -2.38 -21.43 11.39
CA ARG A 103 -2.81 -20.07 11.06
C ARG A 103 -1.67 -19.33 10.38
N VAL A 104 -1.86 -18.92 9.13
CA VAL A 104 -0.88 -18.19 8.32
C VAL A 104 -1.28 -16.72 8.25
N ARG A 105 -0.31 -15.85 8.52
CA ARG A 105 -0.38 -14.42 8.24
C ARG A 105 0.33 -14.16 6.91
N GLY A 106 -0.44 -13.92 5.87
CA GLY A 106 0.03 -13.75 4.49
C GLY A 106 0.35 -12.29 4.11
N ARG A 107 0.31 -12.02 2.81
CA ARG A 107 0.56 -10.71 2.20
C ARG A 107 -0.54 -9.70 2.52
N VAL A 108 -0.18 -8.42 2.47
CA VAL A 108 -1.14 -7.31 2.41
C VAL A 108 -1.70 -7.22 1.00
N VAL A 109 -3.01 -7.10 0.87
CA VAL A 109 -3.68 -6.93 -0.42
C VAL A 109 -4.68 -5.78 -0.39
N ILE A 110 -4.84 -5.13 -1.54
CA ILE A 110 -5.86 -4.12 -1.81
C ILE A 110 -6.88 -4.77 -2.75
N THR A 111 -8.16 -4.78 -2.39
CA THR A 111 -9.18 -5.44 -3.20
C THR A 111 -10.56 -4.80 -3.05
N ASP A 112 -11.42 -4.95 -4.05
CA ASP A 112 -12.80 -4.47 -4.02
C ASP A 112 -13.84 -5.54 -3.63
N ARG A 113 -13.38 -6.75 -3.29
CA ARG A 113 -14.25 -7.85 -2.83
C ARG A 113 -14.18 -8.02 -1.31
N ASP A 114 -15.28 -8.49 -0.72
CA ASP A 114 -15.44 -8.66 0.71
C ASP A 114 -14.29 -9.51 1.32
N ILE A 115 -13.68 -8.95 2.36
CA ILE A 115 -12.65 -9.57 3.21
C ILE A 115 -13.13 -10.83 3.95
N ARG A 116 -14.44 -11.10 4.00
CA ARG A 116 -15.04 -12.34 4.53
C ARG A 116 -14.94 -13.54 3.58
N ARG A 117 -14.07 -13.48 2.58
CA ARG A 117 -13.72 -14.60 1.68
C ARG A 117 -13.59 -15.94 2.42
N THR A 118 -13.89 -17.02 1.72
CA THR A 118 -13.60 -18.37 2.20
C THR A 118 -12.10 -18.55 2.45
N ASN A 119 -11.74 -19.54 3.27
CA ASN A 119 -10.35 -19.82 3.58
C ASN A 119 -9.51 -20.10 2.31
N ALA A 120 -10.07 -20.87 1.37
CA ALA A 120 -9.43 -21.23 0.11
C ALA A 120 -9.16 -19.99 -0.77
N GLU A 121 -10.12 -19.09 -0.92
CA GLU A 121 -9.94 -17.87 -1.72
C GLU A 121 -8.88 -16.94 -1.12
N ARG A 122 -8.76 -16.87 0.22
CA ARG A 122 -7.70 -16.09 0.86
C ARG A 122 -6.32 -16.71 0.62
N GLN A 123 -6.24 -18.05 0.65
CA GLN A 123 -5.02 -18.76 0.36
C GLN A 123 -4.60 -18.56 -1.10
N GLU A 124 -5.51 -18.74 -2.06
CA GLU A 124 -5.23 -18.53 -3.50
C GLU A 124 -4.77 -17.09 -3.77
N LEU A 125 -5.47 -16.10 -3.20
CA LEU A 125 -5.05 -14.70 -3.35
C LEU A 125 -3.68 -14.44 -2.72
N ASN A 126 -3.36 -15.11 -1.61
CA ASN A 126 -2.05 -15.01 -1.00
C ASN A 126 -0.96 -15.64 -1.87
N GLU A 127 -1.23 -16.79 -2.49
CA GLU A 127 -0.30 -17.46 -3.40
C GLU A 127 0.05 -16.55 -4.59
N VAL A 128 -0.96 -15.93 -5.21
CA VAL A 128 -0.75 -14.93 -6.27
C VAL A 128 0.06 -13.74 -5.77
N ALA A 129 -0.31 -13.17 -4.63
CA ALA A 129 0.41 -12.02 -4.06
C ALA A 129 1.85 -12.38 -3.61
N SER A 130 2.12 -13.64 -3.29
CA SER A 130 3.43 -14.10 -2.80
C SER A 130 4.45 -14.31 -3.91
N VAL A 131 4.01 -14.36 -5.18
CA VAL A 131 4.92 -14.33 -6.34
C VAL A 131 5.74 -13.03 -6.37
N TYR A 132 5.14 -11.93 -5.90
CA TYR A 132 5.84 -10.66 -5.83
C TYR A 132 6.83 -10.59 -4.65
N PRO A 133 7.95 -9.87 -4.82
CA PRO A 133 8.85 -9.55 -3.72
C PRO A 133 8.14 -8.80 -2.59
N GLU A 134 8.73 -8.78 -1.39
CA GLU A 134 8.08 -8.24 -0.19
C GLU A 134 7.77 -6.74 -0.27
N ASN A 135 8.51 -6.00 -1.08
CA ASN A 135 8.29 -4.58 -1.31
C ASN A 135 7.17 -4.31 -2.32
N PHE A 136 6.31 -5.28 -2.61
CA PHE A 136 5.13 -5.11 -3.44
C PHE A 136 3.84 -5.32 -2.66
N VAL A 137 2.80 -4.58 -3.03
CA VAL A 137 1.45 -4.76 -2.49
C VAL A 137 0.52 -5.09 -3.65
N PHE A 138 -0.08 -6.28 -3.59
CA PHE A 138 -0.96 -6.76 -4.64
C PHE A 138 -2.32 -6.04 -4.61
N VAL A 139 -2.83 -5.73 -5.80
CA VAL A 139 -4.10 -5.06 -6.06
C VAL A 139 -4.97 -6.00 -6.90
N ASP A 140 -6.16 -6.32 -6.40
CA ASP A 140 -7.18 -7.15 -7.07
C ASP A 140 -8.54 -6.45 -7.04
N VAL A 141 -8.73 -5.53 -7.99
CA VAL A 141 -10.00 -4.84 -8.25
C VAL A 141 -10.67 -5.50 -9.45
N ARG A 142 -11.77 -6.22 -9.22
CA ARG A 142 -12.47 -7.03 -10.22
C ARG A 142 -13.74 -6.40 -10.76
N ASP A 143 -14.50 -5.72 -9.92
CA ASP A 143 -15.67 -4.96 -10.36
C ASP A 143 -15.21 -3.57 -10.77
N GLY A 144 -14.53 -2.87 -9.85
CA GLY A 144 -14.02 -1.51 -10.09
C GLY A 144 -15.10 -0.51 -10.47
N GLN A 145 -16.34 -0.73 -10.06
CA GLN A 145 -17.47 0.15 -10.37
C GLN A 145 -17.71 1.12 -9.22
N ILE A 146 -17.83 2.41 -9.55
CA ILE A 146 -18.25 3.44 -8.59
C ILE A 146 -19.76 3.64 -8.70
N PRO A 147 -20.52 3.53 -7.59
CA PRO A 147 -21.94 3.90 -7.59
C PRO A 147 -22.13 5.40 -7.83
N GLY A 148 -23.05 5.75 -8.72
CA GLY A 148 -23.51 7.11 -8.95
C GLY A 148 -24.45 7.61 -7.83
N ARG A 149 -24.81 8.89 -7.87
CA ARG A 149 -25.69 9.52 -6.87
C ARG A 149 -27.09 8.90 -6.76
N SER A 150 -27.58 8.32 -7.86
CA SER A 150 -28.85 7.60 -7.96
C SER A 150 -28.74 6.12 -7.55
N GLY A 151 -27.54 5.65 -7.22
CA GLY A 151 -27.26 4.23 -6.95
C GLY A 151 -26.95 3.39 -8.20
N GLU A 152 -27.00 3.97 -9.40
CA GLU A 152 -26.60 3.28 -10.63
C GLU A 152 -25.10 2.99 -10.66
N LEU A 153 -24.68 1.84 -11.21
CA LEU A 153 -23.27 1.47 -11.26
C LEU A 153 -22.61 2.09 -12.51
N GLY A 154 -21.48 2.77 -12.31
CA GLY A 154 -20.63 3.24 -13.41
C GLY A 154 -19.96 2.10 -14.18
N ALA A 155 -19.28 2.46 -15.27
CA ALA A 155 -18.49 1.50 -16.05
C ALA A 155 -17.32 0.94 -15.22
N PRO A 156 -17.01 -0.36 -15.35
CA PRO A 156 -15.97 -1.01 -14.55
C PRO A 156 -14.58 -0.50 -14.91
N PHE A 157 -13.75 -0.29 -13.89
CA PHE A 157 -12.31 -0.08 -14.03
C PHE A 157 -11.55 -1.15 -13.25
N GLN A 158 -11.36 -2.29 -13.90
CA GLN A 158 -10.61 -3.41 -13.35
C GLN A 158 -9.13 -3.06 -13.24
N ILE A 159 -8.54 -3.38 -12.09
CA ILE A 159 -7.12 -3.14 -11.81
C ILE A 159 -6.59 -4.40 -11.13
N ARG A 160 -5.74 -5.13 -11.84
CA ARG A 160 -5.03 -6.28 -11.29
C ARG A 160 -3.54 -6.10 -11.48
N GLY A 161 -2.77 -6.34 -10.43
CA GLY A 161 -1.32 -6.19 -10.46
C GLY A 161 -0.77 -5.79 -9.11
N ALA A 162 0.34 -5.05 -9.06
CA ALA A 162 1.00 -4.76 -7.79
C ALA A 162 1.69 -3.39 -7.76
N PHE A 163 1.53 -2.68 -6.64
CA PHE A 163 2.33 -1.49 -6.38
C PHE A 163 3.74 -1.90 -5.98
N LYS A 164 4.75 -1.34 -6.66
CA LYS A 164 6.14 -1.42 -6.23
C LYS A 164 6.41 -0.33 -5.22
N LEU A 165 6.68 -0.69 -3.96
CA LEU A 165 6.97 0.27 -2.91
C LEU A 165 8.40 0.83 -3.02
N ARG A 166 8.52 2.11 -2.67
CA ARG A 166 9.78 2.83 -2.48
C ARG A 166 10.39 2.50 -1.14
N SER A 167 11.72 2.53 -1.07
CA SER A 167 12.42 2.65 0.20
C SER A 167 12.22 4.05 0.80
N LEU A 168 12.52 4.23 2.09
CA LEU A 168 12.45 5.55 2.72
C LEU A 168 13.29 6.60 1.97
N PHE A 169 14.52 6.25 1.58
CA PHE A 169 15.38 7.15 0.78
C PHE A 169 14.75 7.53 -0.55
N ALA A 170 14.12 6.59 -1.25
CA ALA A 170 13.43 6.87 -2.51
C ALA A 170 12.18 7.74 -2.30
N ILE A 171 11.50 7.65 -1.15
CA ILE A 171 10.41 8.57 -0.80
C ILE A 171 10.94 10.00 -0.59
N LEU A 172 12.04 10.15 0.18
CA LEU A 172 12.66 11.45 0.43
C LEU A 172 13.20 12.09 -0.87
N ASP A 173 13.82 11.29 -1.74
CA ASP A 173 14.28 11.75 -3.06
C ASP A 173 13.11 12.16 -3.97
N PHE A 174 12.01 11.40 -3.98
CA PHE A 174 10.79 11.75 -4.71
C PHE A 174 10.22 13.09 -4.23
N VAL A 175 10.03 13.25 -2.92
CA VAL A 175 9.51 14.48 -2.31
C VAL A 175 10.47 15.65 -2.55
N GLY A 176 11.77 15.47 -2.34
CA GLY A 176 12.75 16.55 -2.53
C GLY A 176 12.83 17.02 -3.98
N LYS A 177 12.78 16.09 -4.94
CA LYS A 177 12.77 16.44 -6.37
C LYS A 177 11.47 17.11 -6.80
N SER A 178 10.32 16.78 -6.19
CA SER A 178 9.03 17.38 -6.57
C SER A 178 8.85 18.83 -6.13
N ILE A 179 9.72 19.35 -5.27
CA ILE A 179 9.68 20.76 -4.85
C ILE A 179 10.06 21.69 -6.02
N GLU A 180 11.19 21.41 -6.70
CA GLU A 180 11.72 22.32 -7.73
C GLU A 180 12.19 21.62 -9.00
N LYS A 181 12.84 20.45 -8.87
CA LYS A 181 13.50 19.80 -10.01
C LYS A 181 12.51 19.18 -10.98
N PHE A 182 11.50 18.51 -10.44
CA PHE A 182 10.50 17.74 -11.18
C PHE A 182 9.12 17.97 -10.53
N PRO A 183 8.58 19.20 -10.60
CA PRO A 183 7.31 19.53 -9.97
C PRO A 183 6.18 18.62 -10.49
N GLU A 184 5.34 18.16 -9.57
CA GLU A 184 4.15 17.39 -9.93
C GLU A 184 3.13 18.29 -10.65
N GLU A 185 2.26 17.68 -11.44
CA GLU A 185 1.19 18.38 -12.15
C GLU A 185 -0.20 17.77 -11.85
N GLY A 186 -1.23 18.55 -12.12
CA GLY A 186 -2.62 18.10 -12.00
C GLY A 186 -2.91 17.00 -13.03
N VAL A 187 -3.60 15.95 -12.58
CA VAL A 187 -4.05 14.85 -13.44
C VAL A 187 -5.56 14.77 -13.39
N THR A 188 -6.19 14.80 -14.57
CA THR A 188 -7.64 14.59 -14.70
C THR A 188 -7.97 13.14 -14.32
N PRO A 189 -8.92 12.90 -13.39
CA PRO A 189 -9.36 11.56 -13.05
C PRO A 189 -9.87 10.78 -14.26
N ASP A 190 -9.74 9.45 -14.23
CA ASP A 190 -10.41 8.60 -15.20
C ASP A 190 -11.94 8.76 -15.05
N PRO A 191 -12.71 8.94 -16.14
CA PRO A 191 -14.17 9.13 -16.06
C PRO A 191 -14.90 8.03 -15.27
N ARG A 192 -14.36 6.81 -15.26
CA ARG A 192 -14.93 5.65 -14.52
C ARG A 192 -14.84 5.78 -13.01
N SER A 193 -14.02 6.69 -12.50
CA SER A 193 -13.91 7.01 -11.07
C SER A 193 -15.03 7.91 -10.55
N GLY A 194 -15.89 8.43 -11.44
CA GLY A 194 -16.91 9.39 -11.09
C GLY A 194 -16.33 10.74 -10.62
N PRO A 195 -17.17 11.63 -10.06
CA PRO A 195 -16.72 12.91 -9.53
C PRO A 195 -15.81 12.74 -8.32
N ILE A 196 -14.60 13.28 -8.39
CA ILE A 196 -13.63 13.29 -7.28
C ILE A 196 -13.53 14.71 -6.73
N ASP A 197 -13.68 14.87 -5.42
CA ASP A 197 -13.43 16.15 -4.73
C ASP A 197 -11.99 16.62 -4.99
N GLU A 198 -11.83 17.87 -5.43
CA GLU A 198 -10.52 18.49 -5.70
C GLU A 198 -9.55 18.36 -4.52
N ARG A 199 -10.06 18.41 -3.29
CA ARG A 199 -9.26 18.22 -2.07
C ARG A 199 -8.61 16.84 -2.01
N ARG A 200 -9.13 15.83 -2.72
CA ARG A 200 -8.57 14.48 -2.83
C ARG A 200 -7.61 14.30 -4.00
N ASN A 201 -7.62 15.23 -4.93
CA ASN A 201 -6.70 15.25 -6.06
C ASN A 201 -5.83 16.53 -6.05
N PRO A 202 -5.11 16.82 -4.95
CA PRO A 202 -4.15 17.91 -4.98
C PRO A 202 -3.05 17.61 -5.99
N VAL A 203 -2.49 18.67 -6.57
CA VAL A 203 -1.35 18.58 -7.50
C VAL A 203 -0.17 17.86 -6.83
N ASN A 204 0.19 18.28 -5.62
CA ASN A 204 1.34 17.74 -4.90
C ASN A 204 0.95 16.52 -4.06
N THR A 205 1.83 15.53 -4.00
CA THR A 205 1.67 14.36 -3.12
C THR A 205 1.83 14.75 -1.66
N LEU A 206 2.79 15.62 -1.36
CA LEU A 206 3.01 16.26 -0.07
C LEU A 206 3.37 17.71 -0.37
N ASP A 207 2.61 18.65 0.20
CA ASP A 207 2.88 20.07 -0.01
C ASP A 207 4.06 20.53 0.86
N ILE A 208 5.15 20.94 0.20
CA ILE A 208 6.30 21.60 0.82
C ILE A 208 6.48 22.94 0.12
N ARG A 209 6.33 24.00 0.89
CA ARG A 209 6.40 25.39 0.42
C ARG A 209 7.77 25.94 0.71
N VAL A 210 8.41 26.48 -0.33
CA VAL A 210 9.72 27.13 -0.24
C VAL A 210 9.56 28.60 -0.62
N THR A 211 9.93 29.48 0.30
CA THR A 211 9.78 30.94 0.16
C THR A 211 11.08 31.64 0.54
N ASP A 212 11.29 32.84 0.00
CA ASP A 212 12.46 33.65 0.35
C ASP A 212 12.26 34.36 1.71
N ASP A 213 11.01 34.69 2.04
CA ASP A 213 10.62 35.26 3.34
C ASP A 213 9.94 34.22 4.24
N ARG A 214 9.97 34.46 5.55
CA ARG A 214 9.30 33.59 6.53
C ARG A 214 7.78 33.58 6.27
N PRO A 215 7.16 32.40 6.06
CA PRO A 215 5.72 32.30 5.85
C PRO A 215 4.93 32.86 7.04
N THR A 216 3.96 33.75 6.78
CA THR A 216 3.08 34.31 7.80
C THR A 216 1.92 33.39 8.18
N ASP A 217 1.65 32.38 7.36
CA ASP A 217 0.55 31.44 7.49
C ASP A 217 1.00 30.04 8.00
N SER A 218 2.26 29.94 8.44
CA SER A 218 2.81 28.74 9.06
C SER A 218 3.69 29.08 10.26
N ASP A 219 3.26 28.62 11.44
CA ASP A 219 4.06 28.73 12.67
C ASP A 219 5.26 27.77 12.67
N ARG A 220 5.35 26.87 11.68
CA ARG A 220 6.38 25.83 11.55
C ARG A 220 7.10 25.97 10.22
N ALA A 221 8.04 26.91 10.18
CA ALA A 221 8.97 27.10 9.07
C ALA A 221 10.41 26.98 9.59
N ILE A 222 11.27 26.36 8.79
CA ILE A 222 12.71 26.28 9.05
C ILE A 222 13.46 27.07 7.98
N GLU A 223 14.52 27.75 8.38
CA GLU A 223 15.43 28.41 7.44
C GLU A 223 16.56 27.45 7.06
N TYR A 224 16.82 27.29 5.78
CA TYR A 224 17.92 26.50 5.27
C TYR A 224 18.46 27.12 3.97
N LEU A 225 19.77 27.36 3.91
CA LEU A 225 20.45 27.98 2.76
C LEU A 225 19.78 29.29 2.29
N GLY A 226 19.33 30.13 3.23
CA GLY A 226 18.71 31.42 2.94
C GLY A 226 17.28 31.35 2.40
N ARG A 227 16.62 30.19 2.47
CA ARG A 227 15.21 30.01 2.09
C ARG A 227 14.43 29.37 3.23
N PHE A 228 13.15 29.68 3.32
CA PHE A 228 12.24 29.15 4.32
C PHE A 228 11.46 27.97 3.76
N TYR A 229 11.46 26.86 4.49
CA TYR A 229 10.73 25.64 4.16
C TYR A 229 9.60 25.45 5.16
N SER A 230 8.40 25.18 4.66
CA SER A 230 7.23 24.88 5.49
C SER A 230 6.36 23.79 4.87
N VAL A 231 5.62 23.07 5.70
CA VAL A 231 4.70 22.02 5.27
C VAL A 231 3.32 22.61 4.98
N GLY A 232 2.58 22.03 4.04
CA GLY A 232 1.18 22.34 3.79
C GLY A 232 0.31 22.24 5.05
N THR A 233 -0.79 22.98 5.09
CA THR A 233 -1.64 23.07 6.28
C THR A 233 -2.68 21.95 6.37
N SER A 234 -2.82 21.14 5.31
CA SER A 234 -3.82 20.07 5.26
C SER A 234 -3.53 18.99 6.30
N ARG A 235 -4.59 18.25 6.70
CA ARG A 235 -4.45 17.11 7.60
C ARG A 235 -3.50 16.04 7.04
N TRP A 236 -3.52 15.86 5.72
CA TRP A 236 -2.64 14.89 5.06
C TRP A 236 -1.18 15.33 5.15
N ASP A 237 -0.85 16.58 4.81
CA ASP A 237 0.54 17.03 4.77
C ASP A 237 1.20 16.93 6.14
N LYS A 238 0.48 17.37 7.18
CA LYS A 238 0.94 17.26 8.57
C LYS A 238 1.15 15.81 9.00
N LEU A 239 0.21 14.91 8.67
CA LEU A 239 0.31 13.50 9.04
C LEU A 239 1.45 12.80 8.30
N ALA A 240 1.52 12.96 6.98
CA ALA A 240 2.54 12.36 6.14
C ALA A 240 3.93 12.83 6.54
N PHE A 241 4.11 14.14 6.80
CA PHE A 241 5.38 14.68 7.27
C PHE A 241 5.79 14.10 8.63
N THR A 242 4.87 14.01 9.60
CA THR A 242 5.15 13.39 10.91
C THR A 242 5.57 11.93 10.77
N ILE A 243 4.87 11.13 9.95
CA ILE A 243 5.22 9.72 9.74
C ILE A 243 6.60 9.61 9.09
N LEU A 244 6.91 10.43 8.09
CA LEU A 244 8.23 10.43 7.45
C LEU A 244 9.33 10.81 8.44
N TYR A 245 9.06 11.77 9.32
CA TYR A 245 9.98 12.14 10.39
C TYR A 245 10.21 10.99 11.37
N GLU A 246 9.16 10.32 11.83
CA GLU A 246 9.26 9.16 12.74
C GLU A 246 10.04 8.00 12.11
N LEU A 247 9.75 7.68 10.83
CA LEU A 247 10.49 6.66 10.08
C LEU A 247 11.96 7.03 9.90
N PHE A 248 12.24 8.30 9.62
CA PHE A 248 13.60 8.80 9.54
C PHE A 248 14.34 8.67 10.87
N GLN A 249 13.72 9.04 11.99
CA GLN A 249 14.33 8.90 13.32
C GLN A 249 14.60 7.44 13.66
N ALA A 250 13.66 6.53 13.40
CA ALA A 250 13.85 5.10 13.64
C ALA A 250 15.03 4.55 12.83
N THR A 251 15.10 4.87 11.53
CA THR A 251 16.17 4.38 10.64
C THR A 251 17.55 4.96 10.97
N VAL A 252 17.65 6.24 11.30
CA VAL A 252 18.92 6.87 11.72
C VAL A 252 19.38 6.34 13.08
N THR A 253 18.46 6.07 14.00
CA THR A 253 18.79 5.50 15.31
C THR A 253 19.31 4.06 15.20
N GLU A 254 18.72 3.23 14.36
CA GLU A 254 19.22 1.87 14.08
C GLU A 254 20.63 1.89 13.47
N VAL A 255 20.90 2.80 12.52
CA VAL A 255 22.25 2.94 11.93
C VAL A 255 23.29 3.36 12.97
N ASN A 256 22.93 4.21 13.93
CA ASN A 256 23.83 4.60 15.02
C ASN A 256 24.10 3.47 16.03
N GLN A 257 23.22 2.46 16.13
CA GLN A 257 23.43 1.28 16.97
C GLN A 257 24.30 0.21 16.30
N ILE A 258 24.35 0.19 14.96
CA ILE A 258 25.31 -0.59 14.20
C ILE A 258 26.60 0.24 14.09
N GLY A 259 27.36 0.29 15.19
CA GLY A 259 28.68 0.92 15.21
C GLY A 259 29.57 0.29 14.16
N ILE A 260 29.74 0.96 13.02
CA ILE A 260 30.73 0.60 12.02
C ILE A 260 32.10 0.81 12.68
N PRO A 261 32.92 -0.24 12.91
CA PRO A 261 34.26 -0.03 13.43
C PRO A 261 35.10 0.52 12.27
N ILE A 262 35.24 1.85 12.21
CA ILE A 262 36.27 2.46 11.37
C ILE A 262 37.59 2.25 12.09
N THR A 263 38.28 1.15 11.78
CA THR A 263 39.70 1.02 12.10
C THR A 263 40.49 1.80 11.05
N ILE A 264 40.89 3.03 11.37
CA ILE A 264 41.97 3.72 10.65
C ILE A 264 43.27 3.16 11.23
N ALA A 265 43.92 2.26 10.49
CA ALA A 265 45.30 1.88 10.77
C ALA A 265 46.22 3.05 10.40
N LYS A 266 47.16 3.38 11.29
CA LYS A 266 48.22 4.36 11.09
C LYS A 266 49.53 3.66 10.81
#